data_AF-A0A7C6VDE4-F1
#
_entry.id   AF-A0A7C6VDE4-F1
#
_cell.length_a   1.000
_cell.length_b   1.000
_cell.length_c   1.000
_cell.angle_alpha   90.00
_cell.angle_beta   90.00
_cell.angle_gamma   90.00
#
_symmetry.space_group_name_H-M   'P 1'
#
loop_
_entity.id
_entity.type
_entity.pdbx_description
1 polymer ?
#
loop_
_entity_poly.entity_id
_entity_poly.type
_entity_poly.pdbx_seq_one_letter_code
_entity_poly.pdbx_strand_id
1 'polypeptide(L)'
;MEFGEYLKKLREKRGFSIRKLALAAGVSNSYLSQIETGQRGIPSHRILWKLARPLKVDYEELLRAAGYLVLREGQYIFLEDNKYSSEPILDLEELLQLPRLRFKGVLLDEEEKEEFLEILEFSWKLFQKRKMRGRS
;
A
#
# COMPACT_ATOMS: atom_id res chain seq x y z
N MET A 1 18.99 -7.27 -8.86
CA MET A 1 19.04 -7.18 -7.38
C MET A 1 17.78 -7.83 -6.89
N GLU A 2 17.89 -8.87 -6.08
CA GLU A 2 16.73 -9.57 -5.54
C GLU A 2 16.03 -8.68 -4.49
N PHE A 3 14.71 -8.76 -4.37
CA PHE A 3 13.93 -7.92 -3.44
C PHE A 3 14.46 -8.00 -1.99
N GLY A 4 14.90 -9.19 -1.55
CA GLY A 4 15.46 -9.41 -0.22
C GLY A 4 16.68 -8.55 0.08
N GLU A 5 17.63 -8.44 -0.86
CA GLU A 5 18.82 -7.58 -0.72
C GLU A 5 18.44 -6.10 -0.67
N TYR A 6 17.47 -5.69 -1.49
CA TYR A 6 16.96 -4.32 -1.46
C TYR A 6 16.31 -3.99 -0.11
N LEU A 7 15.49 -4.88 0.44
CA LEU A 7 14.88 -4.72 1.75
C LEU A 7 15.93 -4.63 2.86
N LYS A 8 16.95 -5.49 2.80
CA LYS A 8 18.09 -5.47 3.73
C LYS A 8 18.81 -4.11 3.72
N LYS A 9 19.08 -3.55 2.54
CA LYS A 9 19.70 -2.22 2.40
C LYS A 9 18.85 -1.11 3.02
N LEU A 10 17.53 -1.13 2.82
CA LEU A 10 16.63 -0.16 3.45
C LEU A 10 16.65 -0.27 4.97
N ARG A 11 16.62 -1.49 5.51
CA ARG A 11 16.70 -1.74 6.95
C ARG A 11 18.01 -1.22 7.54
N GLU A 12 19.13 -1.50 6.88
CA GLU A 12 20.45 -1.07 7.33
C GLU A 12 20.63 0.45 7.24
N LYS A 13 20.10 1.08 6.19
CA LYS A 13 20.02 2.54 6.07
C LYS A 13 19.22 3.19 7.21
N ARG A 14 18.26 2.46 7.80
CA ARG A 14 17.52 2.88 9.01
C ARG A 14 18.28 2.65 10.32
N GLY A 15 19.42 1.97 10.29
CA GLY A 15 20.13 1.52 11.48
C GLY A 15 19.32 0.49 12.28
N PHE A 16 18.44 -0.28 11.62
CA PHE A 16 17.60 -1.26 12.30
C PHE A 16 18.26 -2.64 12.25
N SER A 17 18.25 -3.35 13.38
CA SER A 17 18.45 -4.80 13.35
C SER A 17 17.21 -5.48 12.76
N ILE A 18 17.34 -6.73 12.28
CA ILE A 18 16.21 -7.53 11.81
C ILE A 18 15.11 -7.58 12.88
N ARG A 19 15.49 -7.80 14.15
CA ARG A 19 14.55 -7.83 15.28
C ARG A 19 13.79 -6.51 15.44
N LYS A 20 14.48 -5.37 15.31
CA LYS A 20 13.87 -4.05 15.45
C LYS A 20 12.86 -3.78 14.33
N LEU A 21 13.20 -4.09 13.08
CA LEU A 21 12.28 -3.91 11.96
C LEU A 21 11.08 -4.87 12.07
N ALA A 22 11.32 -6.14 12.39
CA ALA A 22 10.26 -7.13 12.55
C ALA A 22 9.21 -6.70 13.60
N LEU A 23 9.69 -6.23 14.76
CA LEU A 23 8.83 -5.69 15.81
C LEU A 23 8.04 -4.46 15.32
N ALA A 24 8.71 -3.50 14.69
CA ALA A 24 8.09 -2.26 14.23
C ALA A 24 7.05 -2.50 13.12
N ALA A 25 7.27 -3.50 12.26
CA ALA A 25 6.35 -3.90 11.20
C ALA A 25 5.28 -4.91 11.66
N GLY A 26 5.35 -5.42 12.90
CA GLY A 26 4.40 -6.44 13.39
C GLY A 26 4.46 -7.74 12.58
N VAL A 27 5.68 -8.21 12.26
CA VAL A 27 5.95 -9.49 11.59
C VAL A 27 6.96 -10.31 12.41
N SER A 28 7.07 -11.62 12.16
CA SER A 28 8.04 -12.44 12.89
C SER A 28 9.47 -12.16 12.40
N ASN A 29 10.44 -12.22 13.32
CA ASN A 29 11.85 -12.05 13.00
C ASN A 29 12.33 -13.09 11.96
N SER A 30 11.96 -14.36 12.15
CA SER A 30 12.28 -15.44 11.22
C SER A 30 11.73 -15.18 9.82
N TYR A 31 10.50 -14.67 9.70
CA TYR A 31 9.90 -14.36 8.40
C TYR A 31 10.66 -13.23 7.69
N LEU A 32 10.97 -12.15 8.40
CA LEU A 32 11.76 -11.05 7.84
C LEU A 32 13.16 -11.50 7.43
N SER A 33 13.81 -12.35 8.23
CA SER A 33 15.12 -12.93 7.89
C SER A 33 15.05 -13.74 6.60
N GLN A 34 14.02 -14.60 6.45
CA GLN A 34 13.86 -15.41 5.25
C GLN A 34 13.64 -14.57 3.99
N ILE A 35 12.94 -13.44 4.11
CA ILE A 35 12.78 -12.49 2.99
C ILE A 35 14.13 -11.87 2.62
N GLU A 36 14.89 -11.35 3.59
CA GLU A 36 16.18 -10.69 3.32
C GLU A 36 17.24 -11.64 2.74
N THR A 37 17.11 -12.95 3.00
CA THR A 37 18.00 -13.98 2.46
C THR A 37 17.47 -14.67 1.20
N GLY A 38 16.34 -14.24 0.64
CA GLY A 38 15.73 -14.85 -0.55
C GLY A 38 15.11 -16.24 -0.34
N GLN A 39 15.17 -16.78 0.88
CA GLN A 39 14.54 -18.07 1.24
C GLN A 39 13.01 -17.97 1.19
N ARG A 40 12.47 -16.77 1.36
CA ARG A 40 11.08 -16.44 1.12
C ARG A 40 11.02 -15.49 -0.08
N GLY A 41 10.14 -15.82 -1.02
CA GLY A 41 9.83 -14.94 -2.14
C GLY A 41 9.16 -13.63 -1.73
N ILE A 42 8.67 -12.92 -2.73
CA ILE A 42 8.13 -11.57 -2.58
C ILE A 42 6.95 -11.54 -1.58
N PRO A 43 6.98 -10.66 -0.56
CA PRO A 43 5.90 -10.55 0.41
C PRO A 43 4.62 -9.96 -0.19
N SER A 44 3.46 -10.32 0.36
CA SER A 44 2.17 -9.71 -0.02
C SER A 44 2.15 -8.19 0.20
N HIS A 45 1.32 -7.49 -0.57
CA HIS A 45 0.93 -6.08 -0.40
C HIS A 45 0.81 -5.62 1.06
N ARG A 46 0.05 -6.34 1.88
CA ARG A 46 -0.15 -6.02 3.30
C ARG A 46 1.14 -6.02 4.12
N ILE A 47 2.05 -6.95 3.85
CA ILE A 47 3.36 -7.01 4.52
C ILE A 47 4.23 -5.86 4.05
N LEU A 48 4.25 -5.55 2.75
CA LEU A 48 4.96 -4.40 2.22
C LEU A 48 4.45 -3.09 2.83
N TRP A 49 3.13 -2.92 2.99
CA TRP A 49 2.52 -1.77 3.64
C TRP A 49 2.98 -1.64 5.11
N LYS A 50 2.99 -2.75 5.85
CA LYS A 50 3.50 -2.81 7.23
C LYS A 50 4.99 -2.46 7.34
N LEU A 51 5.79 -2.79 6.32
CA LEU A 51 7.23 -2.49 6.27
C LEU A 51 7.52 -1.03 5.87
N ALA A 52 6.68 -0.43 5.03
CA ALA A 52 6.89 0.92 4.48
C ALA A 52 7.07 1.98 5.58
N ARG A 53 6.17 2.00 6.56
CA ARG A 53 6.17 3.02 7.64
C ARG A 53 7.42 2.92 8.54
N PRO A 54 7.81 1.77 9.09
CA PRO A 54 9.08 1.62 9.83
C PRO A 54 10.32 1.95 9.00
N LEU A 55 10.31 1.61 7.72
CA LEU A 55 11.38 1.90 6.78
C LEU A 55 11.35 3.35 6.24
N LYS A 56 10.36 4.16 6.63
CA LYS A 56 9.99 5.47 6.08
C LYS A 56 10.31 5.61 4.57
N VAL A 57 9.85 4.63 3.81
CA VAL A 57 9.81 4.66 2.35
C VAL A 57 8.36 4.67 1.93
N ASP A 58 8.09 5.18 0.73
CA ASP A 58 6.73 5.15 0.20
C ASP A 58 6.33 3.71 -0.11
N TYR A 59 5.07 3.39 0.19
CA TYR A 59 4.53 2.05 -0.07
C TYR A 59 4.66 1.65 -1.55
N GLU A 60 4.43 2.60 -2.46
CA GLU A 60 4.62 2.41 -3.89
C GLU A 60 6.06 2.06 -4.27
N GLU A 61 7.06 2.57 -3.54
CA GLU A 61 8.46 2.23 -3.79
C GLU A 61 8.72 0.75 -3.53
N LEU A 62 8.19 0.23 -2.41
CA LEU A 62 8.27 -1.19 -2.09
C LEU A 62 7.50 -2.03 -3.10
N LEU A 63 6.33 -1.58 -3.56
CA LEU A 63 5.55 -2.28 -4.60
C LEU A 63 6.31 -2.37 -5.91
N ARG A 64 6.96 -1.29 -6.36
CA ARG A 64 7.81 -1.31 -7.55
C ARG A 64 9.00 -2.26 -7.41
N ALA A 65 9.70 -2.19 -6.28
CA ALA A 65 10.84 -3.07 -6.02
C ALA A 65 10.43 -4.54 -5.93
N ALA A 66 9.21 -4.81 -5.47
CA ALA A 66 8.60 -6.13 -5.42
C ALA A 66 7.96 -6.57 -6.76
N GLY A 67 8.02 -5.74 -7.81
CA GLY A 67 7.45 -6.06 -9.12
C GLY A 67 5.93 -6.05 -9.17
N TYR A 68 5.24 -5.47 -8.17
CA TYR A 68 3.78 -5.30 -8.17
C TYR A 68 3.31 -4.11 -8.98
N LEU A 69 4.15 -3.08 -9.11
CA LEU A 69 3.80 -1.83 -9.77
C LEU A 69 4.80 -1.53 -10.89
N VAL A 70 4.31 -1.32 -12.11
CA VAL A 70 5.13 -0.95 -13.26
C VAL A 70 4.62 0.32 -13.91
N LEU A 71 5.54 1.11 -14.46
CA LEU A 71 5.21 2.32 -15.22
C LEU A 71 5.02 1.94 -16.69
N ARG A 72 3.80 2.09 -17.21
CA ARG A 72 3.48 1.98 -18.63
C ARG A 72 2.81 3.26 -19.10
N GLU A 73 3.28 3.81 -20.22
CA GLU A 73 2.68 5.01 -20.83
C GLU A 73 2.50 6.19 -19.85
N GLY A 74 3.42 6.34 -18.89
CA GLY A 74 3.38 7.39 -17.87
C GLY A 74 2.39 7.13 -16.72
N GLN A 75 1.72 5.97 -16.70
CA GLN A 75 0.81 5.54 -15.65
C GLN A 75 1.34 4.33 -14.88
N TYR A 76 1.13 4.32 -13.56
CA TYR A 76 1.45 3.16 -12.74
C TYR A 76 0.31 2.15 -12.82
N ILE A 77 0.62 0.93 -13.24
CA ILE A 77 -0.32 -0.18 -13.30
C ILE A 77 0.11 -1.31 -12.35
N PHE A 78 -0.85 -1.94 -11.69
CA PHE A 78 -0.60 -3.14 -10.91
C PHE A 78 -0.47 -4.35 -11.83
N LEU A 79 0.50 -5.21 -11.57
CA LEU A 79 0.61 -6.50 -12.24
C LEU A 79 -0.25 -7.52 -11.49
N GLU A 80 -1.33 -7.99 -12.13
CA GLU A 80 -2.33 -8.90 -11.54
C GLU A 80 -1.76 -10.30 -11.19
N ASP A 81 -0.60 -10.66 -11.77
CA ASP A 81 0.05 -11.94 -11.59
C ASP A 81 0.89 -12.00 -10.30
N ASN A 82 0.22 -12.07 -9.15
CA ASN A 82 0.85 -12.70 -8.00
C ASN A 82 -0.21 -13.27 -7.06
N LYS A 83 -0.02 -14.53 -6.66
CA LYS A 83 -0.86 -15.39 -5.79
C LYS A 83 -1.28 -14.83 -4.41
N TYR A 84 -1.07 -13.54 -4.15
CA TYR A 84 -1.45 -12.81 -2.93
C TYR A 84 -2.27 -11.54 -3.22
N SER A 85 -2.79 -11.37 -4.44
CA SER A 85 -3.74 -10.31 -4.86
C SER A 85 -5.19 -10.55 -4.40
N SER A 86 -5.42 -11.43 -3.42
CA SER A 86 -6.77 -11.77 -2.96
C SER A 86 -7.50 -10.63 -2.23
N GLU A 87 -6.85 -9.50 -1.96
CA GLU A 87 -7.54 -8.29 -1.51
C GLU A 87 -7.85 -7.43 -2.75
N PRO A 88 -9.15 -7.28 -3.12
CA PRO A 88 -9.54 -6.52 -4.29
C PRO A 88 -9.10 -5.06 -4.12
N ILE A 89 -8.62 -4.44 -5.21
CA ILE A 89 -8.57 -2.99 -5.29
C ILE A 89 -10.03 -2.54 -5.27
N LEU A 90 -10.44 -1.93 -4.16
CA LEU A 90 -11.78 -1.36 -3.99
C LEU A 90 -11.76 0.06 -4.51
N ASP A 91 -12.54 0.31 -5.55
CA ASP A 91 -12.88 1.68 -5.94
C ASP A 91 -13.81 2.28 -4.86
N LEU A 92 -13.54 3.51 -4.45
CA LEU A 92 -14.31 4.15 -3.37
C LEU A 92 -15.73 4.53 -3.80
N GLU A 93 -15.94 4.85 -5.07
CA GLU A 93 -17.25 5.10 -5.64
C GLU A 93 -18.05 3.78 -5.70
N GLU A 94 -17.44 2.69 -6.18
CA GLU A 94 -18.06 1.36 -6.16
C GLU A 94 -18.35 0.88 -4.73
N LEU A 95 -17.47 1.19 -3.78
CA LEU A 95 -17.66 0.85 -2.37
C LEU A 95 -18.91 1.54 -1.79
N LEU A 96 -19.14 2.81 -2.13
CA LEU A 96 -20.34 3.54 -1.70
C LEU A 96 -21.62 2.97 -2.32
N GLN A 97 -21.55 2.42 -3.53
CA GLN A 97 -22.67 1.74 -4.18
C GLN A 97 -23.00 0.37 -3.57
N LEU A 98 -22.19 -0.15 -2.64
CA LEU A 98 -22.49 -1.44 -2.02
C LEU A 98 -23.77 -1.38 -1.17
N PRO A 99 -24.67 -2.37 -1.30
CA PRO A 99 -25.98 -2.35 -0.64
C PRO A 99 -25.89 -2.47 0.89
N ARG A 100 -24.75 -2.93 1.43
CA ARG A 100 -24.54 -3.12 2.87
C ARG A 100 -23.22 -2.54 3.33
N LEU A 101 -23.09 -1.23 3.17
CA LEU A 101 -21.92 -0.50 3.63
C LEU A 101 -22.13 0.03 5.06
N ARG A 102 -21.12 -0.10 5.92
CA ARG A 102 -21.15 0.45 7.28
C ARG A 102 -20.05 1.47 7.50
N PHE A 103 -20.37 2.54 8.21
CA PHE A 103 -19.40 3.51 8.72
C PHE A 103 -19.51 3.59 10.25
N LYS A 104 -18.38 3.43 10.94
CA LYS A 104 -18.34 3.37 12.42
C LYS A 104 -19.33 2.37 13.04
N GLY A 105 -19.60 1.27 12.33
CA GLY A 105 -20.51 0.21 12.77
C GLY A 105 -21.99 0.45 12.43
N VAL A 106 -22.37 1.64 11.98
CA VAL A 106 -23.74 1.99 11.55
C VAL A 106 -23.90 1.68 10.07
N LEU A 107 -25.03 1.12 9.66
CA LEU A 107 -25.36 0.88 8.26
C LEU A 107 -25.69 2.22 7.61
N LEU A 108 -25.01 2.54 6.50
CA LEU A 108 -25.29 3.75 5.76
C LEU A 108 -26.56 3.58 4.92
N ASP A 109 -27.42 4.58 4.96
CA ASP A 109 -28.50 4.71 3.99
C ASP A 109 -28.01 5.37 2.69
N GLU A 110 -28.89 5.51 1.70
CA GLU A 110 -28.54 6.05 0.38
C GLU A 110 -28.23 7.56 0.43
N GLU A 111 -28.92 8.32 1.28
CA GLU A 111 -28.69 9.76 1.43
C GLU A 111 -27.30 10.02 2.05
N GLU A 112 -26.95 9.29 3.10
CA GLU A 112 -25.63 9.35 3.72
C GLU A 112 -24.52 8.97 2.72
N LYS A 113 -24.74 7.94 1.88
CA LYS A 113 -23.76 7.53 0.86
C LYS A 113 -23.55 8.60 -0.20
N GLU A 114 -24.62 9.26 -0.65
CA GLU A 114 -24.55 10.38 -1.59
C GLU A 114 -23.77 11.55 -0.98
N GLU A 115 -24.04 11.92 0.27
CA GLU A 115 -23.28 12.96 0.99
C GLU A 115 -21.79 12.62 1.09
N PHE A 116 -21.44 11.36 1.41
CA PHE A 116 -20.06 10.90 1.41
C PHE A 116 -19.41 11.04 0.04
N LEU A 117 -20.11 10.67 -1.04
CA LEU A 117 -19.60 10.77 -2.40
C LEU A 117 -19.28 12.23 -2.77
N GLU A 118 -20.19 13.16 -2.48
CA GLU A 118 -19.99 14.58 -2.74
C GLU A 118 -18.76 15.13 -1.99
N ILE A 119 -18.63 14.79 -0.70
CA ILE A 119 -17.47 15.19 0.12
C ILE A 119 -16.17 14.64 -0.48
N LEU A 120 -16.17 13.38 -0.90
CA LEU A 120 -14.99 12.73 -1.49
C LEU A 120 -14.62 13.37 -2.82
N GLU A 121 -15.58 13.62 -3.71
CA GLU A 121 -15.36 14.31 -4.97
C GLU A 121 -14.79 15.71 -4.76
N PHE A 122 -15.40 16.47 -3.85
CA PHE A 122 -14.94 17.82 -3.54
C PHE A 122 -13.51 17.80 -3.00
N SER A 123 -13.23 16.89 -2.06
CA SER A 123 -11.89 16.69 -1.50
C SER A 123 -10.88 16.30 -2.58
N TRP A 124 -11.26 15.42 -3.50
CA TRP A 124 -10.43 15.00 -4.61
C TRP A 124 -10.08 16.16 -5.55
N LYS A 125 -11.07 16.97 -5.94
CA LYS A 125 -10.88 18.20 -6.72
C LYS A 125 -9.89 19.15 -6.03
N LEU A 126 -9.99 19.31 -4.70
CA LEU A 126 -9.04 20.12 -3.92
C LEU A 126 -7.61 19.56 -3.94
N PHE A 127 -7.44 18.24 -3.80
CA PHE A 127 -6.14 17.59 -3.82
C PHE A 127 -5.45 17.70 -5.18
N GLN A 128 -6.19 17.51 -6.28
CA GLN A 128 -5.65 17.66 -7.63
C GLN A 128 -5.16 19.10 -7.89
N LYS A 129 -5.89 20.11 -7.42
CA LYS A 129 -5.50 21.52 -7.53
C LYS A 129 -4.21 21.85 -6.77
N ARG A 130 -3.96 21.20 -5.62
CA ARG A 130 -2.70 21.32 -4.87
C ARG A 130 -1.53 20.62 -5.57
N LYS A 131 -1.77 19.44 -6.15
CA LYS A 131 -0.76 18.65 -6.88
C LYS A 131 -0.26 19.38 -8.14
N MET A 132 -1.10 20.19 -8.79
CA MET A 132 -0.70 21.03 -9.93
C MET A 132 0.10 22.28 -9.53
N ARG A 133 -0.08 22.82 -8.32
CA ARG A 133 0.63 24.02 -7.84
C ARG A 133 2.05 23.76 -7.34
N GLY A 134 2.38 22.54 -6.95
CA GLY A 134 3.72 22.16 -6.46
C GLY A 134 4.68 21.63 -7.53
N ARG A 135 4.32 21.75 -8.82
CA ARG A 135 5.13 21.29 -9.97
C ARG A 135 5.65 22.43 -10.86
N SER A 136 5.56 23.68 -10.40
CA SER A 136 6.19 24.86 -11.03
C SER A 136 7.44 25.29 -10.28
#